data_AF-A0A7V5XFB3-F1
#
_entry.id   AF-A0A7V5XFB3-F1
#
_cell.length_a   1.000
_cell.length_b   1.000
_cell.length_c   1.000
_cell.angle_alpha   90.00
_cell.angle_beta   90.00
_cell.angle_gamma   90.00
#
_symmetry.space_group_name_H-M   'P 1'
#
loop_
_entity.id
_entity.type
_entity.pdbx_description
1 polymer ?
#
loop_
_entity_poly.entity_id
_entity_poly.type
_entity_poly.pdbx_seq_one_letter_code
_entity_poly.pdbx_strand_id
1 'polypeptide(L)'
;MKNRSKNLKILKELFWDYEWNSVLKKLDSPFVIARVLEIGNKDQVKELEKVVGKEKIKNFLKNYENLLSKQSLNFWKLCYGVKSKKITKRA
;
A
#
# COMPACT_ATOMS: atom_id res chain seq x y z
N MET A 1 -10.18 9.73 -20.29
CA MET A 1 -10.30 8.96 -19.02
C MET A 1 -10.47 7.44 -19.21
N LYS A 2 -10.03 6.81 -20.33
CA LYS A 2 -10.28 5.37 -20.62
C LYS A 2 -9.20 4.39 -20.12
N ASN A 3 -8.06 4.86 -19.58
CA ASN A 3 -6.90 4.00 -19.26
C ASN A 3 -6.71 3.61 -17.77
N ARG A 4 -7.47 4.19 -16.82
CA ARG A 4 -7.24 3.90 -15.39
C ARG A 4 -7.71 2.50 -14.96
N SER A 5 -8.76 1.97 -15.58
CA SER A 5 -9.38 0.69 -15.17
C SER A 5 -8.67 -0.55 -15.71
N LYS A 6 -7.90 -0.42 -16.80
CA LYS A 6 -7.25 -1.57 -17.45
C LYS A 6 -6.08 -2.10 -16.63
N ASN A 7 -5.32 -1.19 -16.01
CA ASN A 7 -4.13 -1.55 -15.24
C ASN A 7 -4.45 -2.03 -13.82
N LEU A 8 -5.54 -1.55 -13.19
CA LEU A 8 -5.92 -2.01 -11.84
C LEU A 8 -6.27 -3.50 -11.76
N LYS A 9 -6.53 -4.15 -12.90
CA LYS A 9 -6.75 -5.60 -12.97
C LYS A 9 -5.56 -6.39 -12.44
N ILE A 10 -4.34 -5.85 -12.51
CA ILE A 10 -3.15 -6.54 -11.96
C ILE A 10 -3.23 -6.70 -10.43
N LEU A 11 -4.03 -5.87 -9.74
CA LEU A 11 -4.22 -6.00 -8.29
C LEU A 11 -5.22 -7.11 -7.95
N LYS A 12 -6.04 -7.58 -8.90
CA LYS A 12 -7.14 -8.51 -8.63
C LYS A 12 -6.65 -9.82 -7.99
N GLU A 13 -5.47 -10.30 -8.36
CA GLU A 13 -4.87 -11.52 -7.79
C GLU A 13 -4.56 -11.39 -6.28
N LEU A 14 -4.30 -10.18 -5.79
CA LEU A 14 -4.03 -9.92 -4.37
C LEU A 14 -5.31 -9.98 -3.51
N PHE A 15 -6.48 -10.00 -4.16
CA PHE A 15 -7.80 -9.96 -3.52
C PHE A 15 -8.71 -11.07 -4.06
N TRP A 16 -8.15 -12.26 -4.31
CA TRP A 16 -8.91 -13.42 -4.82
C TRP A 16 -10.06 -13.83 -3.89
N ASP A 17 -9.96 -13.49 -2.61
CA ASP A 17 -10.91 -13.73 -1.52
C ASP A 17 -11.96 -12.61 -1.35
N TYR A 18 -11.96 -11.57 -2.19
CA TYR A 18 -12.90 -10.45 -2.12
C TYR A 18 -13.59 -10.15 -3.45
N GLU A 19 -14.82 -9.63 -3.34
CA GLU A 19 -15.52 -9.03 -4.47
C GLU A 19 -14.73 -7.85 -5.05
N TRP A 20 -14.28 -7.99 -6.30
CA TRP A 20 -13.40 -7.01 -6.94
C TRP A 20 -14.01 -5.60 -7.00
N ASN A 21 -15.33 -5.50 -7.21
CA ASN A 21 -16.03 -4.22 -7.21
C ASN A 21 -16.00 -3.52 -5.83
N SER A 22 -15.96 -4.29 -4.74
CA SER A 22 -15.84 -3.75 -3.38
C SER A 22 -14.45 -3.19 -3.13
N VAL A 23 -13.41 -3.86 -3.63
CA VAL A 23 -12.02 -3.39 -3.57
C VAL A 23 -11.85 -2.09 -4.34
N LEU A 24 -12.38 -2.02 -5.57
CA LEU A 24 -12.32 -0.81 -6.41
C LEU A 24 -12.97 0.41 -5.75
N LYS A 25 -14.07 0.22 -5.03
CA LYS A 25 -14.75 1.30 -4.29
C LYS A 25 -13.97 1.78 -3.05
N LYS A 26 -13.00 1.00 -2.58
CA LYS A 26 -12.25 1.21 -1.33
C LYS A 26 -10.73 1.19 -1.54
N LEU A 27 -10.25 1.63 -2.72
CA LEU A 27 -8.82 1.58 -3.08
C LEU A 27 -7.92 2.34 -2.10
N ASP A 28 -8.42 3.38 -1.48
CA ASP A 28 -7.69 4.19 -0.50
C ASP A 28 -7.88 3.72 0.95
N SER A 29 -8.60 2.61 1.16
CA SER A 29 -8.73 2.04 2.50
C SER A 29 -7.38 1.52 3.00
N PRO A 30 -7.11 1.63 4.31
CA PRO A 30 -5.89 1.09 4.90
C PRO A 30 -5.70 -0.41 4.60
N PHE A 31 -6.78 -1.17 4.53
CA PHE A 31 -6.73 -2.59 4.17
C PHE A 31 -6.18 -2.84 2.76
N VAL A 32 -6.71 -2.13 1.75
CA VAL A 32 -6.25 -2.30 0.36
C VAL A 32 -4.80 -1.87 0.22
N ILE A 33 -4.43 -0.73 0.82
CA ILE A 33 -3.06 -0.24 0.79
C ILE A 33 -2.12 -1.25 1.50
N ALA A 34 -2.50 -1.73 2.68
CA ALA A 34 -1.71 -2.72 3.43
C ALA A 34 -1.47 -3.98 2.61
N ARG A 35 -2.52 -4.56 2.02
CA ARG A 35 -2.42 -5.81 1.27
C ARG A 35 -1.50 -5.68 0.05
N VAL A 36 -1.60 -4.58 -0.70
CA VAL A 36 -0.71 -4.35 -1.84
C VAL A 36 0.74 -4.12 -1.39
N LEU A 37 0.97 -3.41 -0.28
CA LEU A 37 2.32 -3.20 0.24
C LEU A 37 2.91 -4.45 0.90
N GLU A 38 2.10 -5.36 1.44
CA GLU A 38 2.58 -6.55 2.14
C GLU A 38 2.95 -7.68 1.17
N ILE A 39 2.14 -7.90 0.14
CA ILE A 39 2.30 -9.07 -0.76
C ILE A 39 2.36 -8.72 -2.25
N GLY A 40 2.18 -7.44 -2.62
CA GLY A 40 2.22 -7.00 -4.00
C GLY A 40 3.64 -6.84 -4.55
N ASN A 41 3.79 -7.04 -5.85
CA ASN A 41 5.02 -6.77 -6.58
C ASN A 41 5.18 -5.26 -6.91
N LYS A 42 6.34 -4.90 -7.44
CA LYS A 42 6.68 -3.50 -7.78
C LYS A 42 5.67 -2.84 -8.71
N ASP A 43 5.16 -3.56 -9.73
CA ASP A 43 4.23 -3.00 -10.70
C ASP A 43 2.85 -2.79 -10.09
N GLN A 44 2.40 -3.71 -9.25
CA GLN A 44 1.17 -3.59 -8.46
C GLN A 44 1.21 -2.38 -7.53
N VAL A 45 2.30 -2.20 -6.79
CA VAL A 45 2.47 -1.03 -5.92
C VAL A 45 2.47 0.26 -6.72
N LYS A 46 3.13 0.28 -7.89
CA LYS A 46 3.17 1.45 -8.77
C LYS A 46 1.78 1.81 -9.32
N GLU A 47 0.97 0.82 -9.70
CA GLU A 47 -0.41 1.08 -10.14
C GLU A 47 -1.31 1.56 -8.99
N LEU A 48 -1.14 1.02 -7.78
CA LEU A 48 -1.83 1.56 -6.60
C LEU A 48 -1.43 3.02 -6.37
N GLU A 49 -0.12 3.34 -6.34
CA GLU A 49 0.40 4.69 -6.11
C GLU A 49 -0.15 5.70 -7.12
N LYS A 50 -0.28 5.33 -8.39
CA LYS A 50 -0.88 6.18 -9.43
C LYS A 50 -2.33 6.58 -9.13
N VAL A 51 -3.07 5.73 -8.41
CA VAL A 51 -4.50 5.93 -8.15
C VAL A 51 -4.75 6.56 -6.79
N VAL A 52 -4.10 6.06 -5.74
CA VAL A 52 -4.31 6.60 -4.37
C VAL A 52 -3.44 7.82 -4.09
N GLY A 53 -2.34 7.98 -4.83
CA GLY A 53 -1.36 9.03 -4.65
C GLY A 53 -0.31 8.70 -3.59
N LYS A 54 0.93 9.14 -3.85
CA LYS A 54 2.10 8.96 -2.98
C LYS A 54 1.87 9.46 -1.54
N GLU A 55 1.19 10.60 -1.38
CA GLU A 55 0.94 11.17 -0.05
C GLU A 55 -0.03 10.32 0.79
N LYS A 56 -1.02 9.66 0.17
CA LYS A 56 -1.88 8.71 0.90
C LYS A 56 -1.08 7.52 1.41
N ILE A 57 -0.16 6.99 0.61
CA ILE A 57 0.73 5.90 1.03
C ILE A 57 1.64 6.34 2.18
N LYS A 58 2.24 7.54 2.09
CA LYS A 58 3.03 8.10 3.21
C LYS A 58 2.20 8.27 4.47
N ASN A 59 0.97 8.75 4.36
CA ASN A 59 0.06 8.89 5.49
C ASN A 59 -0.30 7.52 6.08
N PHE A 60 -0.51 6.52 5.22
CA PHE A 60 -0.74 5.15 5.65
C PHE A 60 0.44 4.62 6.48
N LEU A 61 1.67 4.77 5.99
CA LEU A 61 2.90 4.32 6.65
C LEU A 61 3.19 5.01 7.99
N LYS A 62 2.55 6.16 8.27
CA LYS A 62 2.65 6.89 9.55
C LYS A 62 1.58 6.46 10.56
N ASN A 63 0.38 6.13 10.10
CA ASN A 63 -0.79 5.98 10.96
C ASN A 63 -1.24 4.53 11.15
N TYR A 64 -0.82 3.60 10.26
CA TYR A 64 -1.29 2.21 10.25
C TYR A 64 -0.12 1.22 10.26
N GLU A 65 0.89 1.49 11.09
CA GLU A 65 2.11 0.67 11.20
C GLU A 65 1.83 -0.79 11.58
N ASN A 66 0.75 -1.05 12.29
CA ASN A 66 0.32 -2.37 12.76
C ASN A 66 -0.33 -3.25 11.67
N LEU A 67 -0.62 -2.69 10.49
CA LEU A 67 -1.21 -3.44 9.37
C LEU A 67 -0.16 -4.05 8.43
N LEU A 68 1.12 -3.78 8.67
CA LEU A 68 2.24 -4.37 7.93
C LEU A 68 3.12 -5.18 8.87
N SER A 69 3.82 -6.18 8.31
CA SER A 69 4.95 -6.78 9.00
C SER A 69 6.05 -5.73 9.22
N LYS A 70 6.88 -5.91 10.25
CA LYS A 70 8.00 -4.99 10.53
C LYS A 70 8.94 -4.85 9.33
N GLN A 71 9.14 -5.94 8.58
CA GLN A 71 9.98 -5.95 7.39
C GLN A 71 9.40 -5.07 6.29
N SER A 72 8.14 -5.31 5.91
CA SER A 72 7.42 -4.54 4.88
C SER A 72 7.33 -3.06 5.27
N LEU A 73 6.98 -2.77 6.53
CA LEU A 73 6.91 -1.40 7.04
C LEU A 73 8.25 -0.66 6.91
N ASN A 74 9.35 -1.27 7.32
CA ASN A 74 10.68 -0.65 7.25
C ASN A 74 11.11 -0.43 5.79
N PHE A 75 10.91 -1.42 4.93
CA PHE A 75 11.22 -1.30 3.51
C PHE A 75 10.47 -0.14 2.87
N TRP A 76 9.16 -0.05 3.06
CA TRP A 76 8.35 1.01 2.46
C TRP A 76 8.61 2.38 3.08
N LYS A 77 8.87 2.48 4.39
CA LYS A 77 9.29 3.74 5.01
C LYS A 77 10.57 4.28 4.38
N LEU A 78 11.54 3.41 4.05
CA LEU A 78 12.74 3.80 3.31
C LEU A 78 12.40 4.26 1.88
N CYS A 79 11.64 3.47 1.12
CA CYS A 79 11.27 3.82 -0.26
C CYS A 79 10.52 5.15 -0.37
N TYR A 80 9.64 5.46 0.60
CA TYR A 80 8.82 6.67 0.61
C TYR A 80 9.42 7.82 1.42
N GLY A 81 10.61 7.66 2.00
CA GLY A 81 11.28 8.69 2.80
C GLY A 81 10.52 9.07 4.08
N VAL A 82 9.76 8.13 4.65
CA VAL A 82 9.02 8.34 5.90
C VAL A 82 9.95 8.07 7.07
N LYS A 83 10.31 9.13 7.81
CA LYS A 83 11.14 9.00 9.01
C LYS A 83 10.44 8.08 10.02
N SER A 84 11.11 7.01 10.42
CA SER A 84 10.70 6.25 11.60
C SER A 84 10.87 7.13 12.84
N LYS A 85 9.93 7.05 13.80
CA LYS A 85 10.22 7.53 15.16
C LYS A 85 11.44 6.74 15.63
N LYS A 86 12.58 7.40 15.79
CA LYS A 86 13.79 6.80 16.37
C LYS A 86 13.39 6.16 17.70
N ILE A 87 13.44 4.84 17.78
CA ILE A 87 13.50 4.15 19.07
C ILE A 87 14.97 4.17 19.46
N THR A 88 15.39 5.23 20.17
CA THR A 88 16.65 5.21 20.91
C THR A 88 16.50 4.24 22.08
N LYS A 89 16.86 2.98 21.87
CA LYS A 89 17.39 2.12 22.92
C LYS A 89 18.59 1.38 22.36
N ARG A 90 19.75 1.99 22.53
CA ARG A 90 20.97 1.25 22.80
C ARG A 90 21.26 1.50 24.28
N ALA A 91 20.92 0.49 25.09
CA ALA A 91 21.51 0.34 26.42
C ALA A 91 22.86 -0.34 26.21
#